data_AF-E0U9R5-F1
#
_entry.id   AF-E0U9R5-F1
#
_cell.length_a   1.000
_cell.length_b   1.000
_cell.length_c   1.000
_cell.angle_alpha   90.00
_cell.angle_beta   90.00
_cell.angle_gamma   90.00
#
_symmetry.space_group_name_H-M   'P 1'
#
loop_
_entity.id
_entity.type
_entity.pdbx_description
1 polymer ?
#
loop_
_entity_poly.entity_id
_entity_poly.type
_entity_poly.pdbx_seq_one_letter_code
_entity_poly.pdbx_strand_id
1 'polypeptide(L)'
;MLSIEELMQEALSLPSAERALLAEKLVESLVFDVDGKIETLWTTEAKRRRDEIRNGTVEVISGEQALAAIKKIVKETLQEEISKLDSQKTEKFLETFGS
;
A
#
# COMPACT_ATOMS: atom_id res chain seq x y z
N MET A 1 6.83 -25.36 -20.62
CA MET A 1 6.20 -24.26 -19.85
C MET A 1 6.55 -22.99 -20.60
N LEU A 2 5.56 -22.15 -20.94
CA LEU A 2 5.80 -20.89 -21.63
C LEU A 2 6.59 -19.94 -20.71
N SER A 3 7.45 -19.11 -21.27
CA SER A 3 8.07 -17.99 -20.55
C SER A 3 7.04 -16.91 -20.20
N ILE A 4 7.39 -16.03 -19.26
CA ILE A 4 6.51 -14.92 -18.85
C ILE A 4 6.27 -13.98 -20.04
N GLU A 5 7.29 -13.71 -20.85
CA GLU A 5 7.16 -12.93 -22.08
C GLU A 5 6.19 -13.58 -23.08
N GLU A 6 6.27 -14.89 -23.31
CA GLU A 6 5.36 -15.61 -24.20
C GLU A 6 3.91 -15.60 -23.68
N LEU A 7 3.71 -15.82 -22.38
CA LEU A 7 2.39 -15.73 -21.73
C LEU A 7 1.79 -14.32 -21.83
N MET A 8 2.62 -13.29 -21.67
CA MET A 8 2.19 -11.91 -21.78
C MET A 8 1.77 -11.56 -23.21
N GLN A 9 2.51 -12.04 -24.22
CA GLN A 9 2.12 -11.86 -25.63
C GLN A 9 0.78 -12.53 -25.94
N GLU A 10 0.58 -13.76 -25.47
CA GLU A 10 -0.69 -14.46 -25.63
C GLU A 10 -1.83 -13.73 -24.91
N ALA A 11 -1.62 -13.29 -23.67
CA ALA A 11 -2.63 -12.54 -22.92
C ALA A 11 -2.99 -11.21 -23.61
N LEU A 12 -2.01 -10.50 -24.17
CA LEU A 12 -2.26 -9.25 -24.89
C LEU A 12 -2.98 -9.46 -26.23
N SER A 13 -2.87 -10.66 -26.83
CA SER A 13 -3.59 -11.02 -28.06
C SER A 13 -5.10 -11.21 -27.87
N LEU A 14 -5.55 -11.44 -26.63
CA LEU A 14 -6.96 -11.64 -26.31
C LEU A 14 -7.79 -10.36 -26.51
N PRO A 15 -9.10 -10.46 -26.83
CA PRO A 15 -10.04 -9.35 -26.75
C PRO A 15 -10.07 -8.67 -25.38
N SER A 16 -10.43 -7.38 -25.35
CA SER A 16 -10.36 -6.58 -24.12
C SER A 16 -11.15 -7.15 -22.93
N ALA A 17 -12.31 -7.77 -23.18
CA ALA A 17 -13.14 -8.36 -22.13
C ALA A 17 -12.49 -9.62 -21.52
N GLU A 18 -11.88 -10.45 -22.36
CA GLU A 18 -11.20 -11.67 -21.93
C GLU A 18 -9.90 -11.36 -21.17
N ARG A 19 -9.19 -10.29 -21.57
CA ARG A 19 -8.06 -9.77 -20.78
C ARG A 19 -8.47 -9.29 -19.40
N ALA A 20 -9.60 -8.59 -19.29
CA ALA A 20 -10.12 -8.13 -18.01
C ALA A 20 -10.46 -9.31 -17.09
N LEU A 21 -11.13 -10.34 -17.62
CA LEU A 21 -11.45 -11.56 -16.90
C LEU A 21 -10.19 -12.32 -16.46
N LEU A 22 -9.18 -12.42 -17.33
CA LEU A 22 -7.90 -13.05 -17.00
C LEU A 22 -7.17 -12.28 -15.89
N ALA A 23 -7.14 -10.95 -15.96
CA ALA A 23 -6.54 -10.11 -14.94
C ALA A 23 -7.24 -10.29 -13.58
N GLU A 24 -8.58 -10.35 -13.55
CA GLU A 24 -9.36 -10.62 -12.34
C GLU A 24 -8.96 -11.96 -11.71
N LYS A 25 -8.94 -13.04 -12.50
CA LYS A 25 -8.55 -14.38 -12.02
C LYS A 25 -7.10 -14.45 -11.54
N LEU A 26 -6.20 -13.74 -12.19
CA LEU A 26 -4.80 -13.66 -11.76
C LEU A 26 -4.72 -12.91 -10.42
N VAL A 27 -5.44 -11.80 -10.25
CA VAL A 27 -5.50 -11.07 -8.98
C VAL A 27 -6.12 -11.95 -7.87
N GLU A 28 -7.20 -12.68 -8.16
CA GLU A 28 -7.78 -13.65 -7.21
C GLU A 28 -6.77 -14.72 -6.82
N SER A 29 -5.96 -15.21 -7.76
CA SER A 29 -4.91 -16.21 -7.46
C SER A 29 -3.76 -15.65 -6.59
N LEU A 30 -3.57 -14.33 -6.60
CA LEU A 30 -2.63 -13.62 -5.73
C LEU A 30 -3.21 -13.37 -4.33
N VAL A 31 -4.51 -13.59 -4.12
CA VAL A 31 -5.12 -13.61 -2.80
C VAL A 31 -4.67 -14.91 -2.12
N PHE A 32 -3.45 -14.89 -1.60
CA PHE A 32 -2.99 -15.90 -0.69
C PHE A 32 -3.84 -15.84 0.57
N ASP A 33 -4.28 -17.02 1.01
CA ASP A 33 -4.67 -17.42 2.36
C ASP A 33 -4.50 -16.27 3.37
N VAL A 34 -5.45 -15.32 3.37
CA VAL A 34 -5.49 -14.31 4.42
C VAL A 34 -5.79 -15.15 5.63
N ASP A 35 -4.78 -15.38 6.47
CA ASP A 35 -4.89 -16.24 7.64
C ASP A 35 -6.24 -15.93 8.29
N GLY A 36 -7.14 -16.91 8.34
CA GLY A 36 -8.50 -16.68 8.83
C GLY A 36 -8.50 -16.09 10.25
N LYS A 37 -7.40 -16.25 10.99
CA LYS A 37 -7.14 -15.54 12.24
C LYS A 37 -6.96 -14.04 12.05
N ILE A 38 -6.20 -13.59 11.05
CA ILE A 38 -6.05 -12.17 10.69
C ILE A 38 -7.41 -11.59 10.29
N GLU A 39 -8.19 -12.27 9.44
CA GLU A 39 -9.54 -11.80 9.08
C GLU A 39 -10.45 -11.68 10.30
N THR A 40 -10.41 -12.67 11.19
CA THR A 40 -11.19 -12.67 12.43
C THR A 40 -10.78 -11.53 13.35
N LEU A 41 -9.47 -11.28 13.49
CA LEU A 41 -8.93 -10.19 14.30
C LEU A 41 -9.36 -8.83 13.74
N TRP A 42 -9.28 -8.64 12.42
CA TRP A 42 -9.70 -7.40 11.76
C TRP A 42 -11.20 -7.16 11.90
N THR A 43 -12.00 -8.20 11.71
CA THR A 43 -13.46 -8.13 11.88
C THR A 43 -13.84 -7.82 13.33
N THR A 44 -13.14 -8.42 14.29
CA THR A 44 -13.35 -8.17 15.73
C THR A 44 -13.03 -6.73 16.07
N GLU A 45 -11.88 -6.23 15.61
CA GLU A 45 -11.44 -4.86 15.87
C GLU A 45 -12.37 -3.83 15.21
N ALA A 46 -12.81 -4.08 13.98
CA ALA A 46 -13.75 -3.20 13.29
C ALA A 46 -15.10 -3.09 14.04
N LYS A 47 -15.64 -4.21 14.52
CA LYS A 47 -16.86 -4.25 15.34
C LYS A 47 -16.65 -3.49 16.66
N ARG A 48 -15.53 -3.74 17.34
CA ARG A 48 -15.15 -3.06 18.59
C ARG A 48 -15.16 -1.54 18.39
N ARG A 49 -14.39 -1.02 17.42
CA ARG A 49 -14.31 0.44 17.15
C ARG A 49 -15.67 1.06 16.83
N ARG A 50 -16.49 0.38 16.03
CA ARG A 50 -17.86 0.84 15.71
C ARG A 50 -18.71 0.96 16.98
N ASP A 51 -18.66 -0.05 17.84
CA ASP A 51 -19.48 -0.09 19.06
C ASP A 51 -19.00 0.94 20.07
N GLU A 52 -17.69 1.16 20.20
CA GLU A 52 -17.14 2.21 21.04
C GLU A 52 -17.58 3.62 20.59
N ILE A 53 -17.59 3.88 19.28
CA ILE A 53 -18.12 5.13 18.72
C ILE A 53 -19.62 5.28 19.03
N ARG A 54 -20.41 4.22 18.80
CA ARG A 54 -21.87 4.25 19.04
C ARG A 54 -22.23 4.42 20.52
N ASN A 55 -21.45 3.80 21.39
CA ASN A 55 -21.65 3.87 22.84
C ASN A 55 -21.01 5.13 23.45
N GLY A 56 -20.31 5.95 22.67
CA GLY A 56 -19.65 7.16 23.14
C GLY A 56 -18.50 6.90 24.11
N THR A 57 -17.86 5.73 24.04
CA THR A 57 -16.76 5.36 24.94
C THR A 57 -15.40 5.88 24.46
N VAL A 58 -15.36 6.54 23.29
CA VAL A 58 -14.16 7.20 22.75
C VAL A 58 -14.52 8.61 22.29
N GLU A 59 -13.55 9.52 22.37
CA GLU A 59 -13.65 10.82 21.74
C GLU A 59 -13.35 10.70 20.24
N VAL A 60 -14.32 11.11 19.42
CA VAL A 60 -14.19 11.08 17.96
C VAL A 60 -13.71 12.44 17.43
N ILE A 61 -12.84 12.39 16.43
CA ILE A 61 -12.46 13.57 15.64
C ILE A 61 -13.18 13.55 14.29
N SER A 62 -13.27 14.70 13.62
CA SER A 62 -13.85 14.76 12.28
C SER A 62 -12.96 14.02 11.27
N GLY A 63 -13.57 13.49 10.19
CA GLY A 63 -12.82 12.81 9.13
C GLY A 63 -11.80 13.73 8.45
N GLU A 64 -12.14 15.01 8.30
CA GLU A 64 -11.24 16.03 7.74
C GLU A 64 -10.02 16.27 8.64
N GLN A 65 -10.24 16.33 9.96
CA GLN A 65 -9.16 16.49 10.94
C GLN A 65 -8.23 15.27 10.93
N ALA A 66 -8.79 14.05 10.91
CA ALA A 66 -8.02 12.82 10.83
C ALA A 66 -7.17 12.77 9.56
N LEU A 67 -7.77 13.07 8.40
CA LEU A 67 -7.08 13.05 7.12
C LEU A 67 -5.99 14.12 7.03
N ALA A 68 -6.22 15.32 7.58
CA ALA A 68 -5.23 16.38 7.64
C ALA A 68 -4.01 15.97 8.48
N ALA A 69 -4.22 15.32 9.62
CA ALA A 69 -3.14 14.80 10.46
C ALA A 69 -2.30 13.74 9.72
N ILE A 70 -2.94 12.79 9.04
CA ILE A 70 -2.24 11.77 8.25
C ILE A 70 -1.40 12.42 7.14
N LYS A 71 -1.99 13.36 6.37
CA LYS A 71 -1.26 14.06 5.30
C LYS A 71 -0.02 14.79 5.83
N LYS A 72 -0.12 15.40 7.01
CA LYS A 72 1.00 16.06 7.67
C LYS A 72 2.11 15.06 8.01
N ILE A 73 1.77 13.96 8.68
CA ILE A 73 2.73 12.91 9.06
C ILE A 73 3.44 12.37 7.82
N VAL A 74 2.68 11.98 6.78
CA VAL A 74 3.26 11.44 5.54
C VAL A 74 4.19 12.46 4.88
N LYS A 75 3.81 13.74 4.85
CA LYS A 75 4.65 14.80 4.29
C LYS A 75 5.95 14.97 5.08
N GLU A 76 5.88 14.94 6.40
CA GLU A 76 7.04 15.08 7.28
C GLU A 76 8.00 13.89 7.14
N THR A 77 7.48 12.66 7.13
CA THR A 77 8.30 11.45 6.91
C THR A 77 8.99 11.48 5.54
N LEU A 78 8.27 11.86 4.47
CA LEU A 78 8.86 11.98 3.14
C LEU A 78 9.93 13.07 3.08
N GLN A 79 9.73 14.19 3.77
CA GLN A 79 10.71 15.28 3.81
C GLN A 79 12.00 14.87 4.54
N GLU A 80 11.90 14.08 5.61
CA GLU A 80 13.06 13.53 6.32
C GLU A 80 13.84 12.54 5.45
N GLU A 81 13.16 11.65 4.72
CA GLU A 81 13.82 10.70 3.82
C GLU A 81 14.55 11.39 2.66
N ILE A 82 13.92 12.39 2.05
CA ILE A 82 14.54 13.19 0.98
C ILE A 82 15.78 13.92 1.51
N SER A 83 15.68 14.55 2.68
CA SER A 83 16.82 15.24 3.29
C SER A 83 17.99 14.30 3.58
N LYS A 84 17.72 13.09 4.06
CA LYS A 84 18.76 12.07 4.32
C LYS A 84 19.43 11.63 3.01
N LEU A 85 18.64 11.46 1.94
CA LEU A 85 19.15 11.06 0.63
C LEU A 85 20.07 12.13 0.01
N ASP A 86 19.72 13.41 0.18
CA ASP A 86 20.54 14.52 -0.30
C ASP A 86 21.86 14.63 0.48
N SER A 87 21.84 14.49 1.80
CA SER A 87 23.07 14.47 2.63
C SER A 87 24.01 13.33 2.23
N GLN A 88 23.45 12.13 2.02
CA GLN A 88 24.24 10.95 1.66
C GLN A 88 24.84 11.05 0.25
N LYS A 89 24.12 11.68 -0.69
CA LYS A 89 24.67 12.00 -2.02
C LYS A 89 25.82 13.00 -1.95
N THR A 90 25.71 14.03 -1.12
CA THR A 90 26.77 15.03 -0.97
C THR A 90 28.03 14.44 -0.35
N GLU A 91 27.93 13.59 0.67
CA GLU A 91 29.09 12.87 1.24
C GLU A 91 29.75 11.97 0.20
N LYS A 92 28.96 11.14 -0.50
CA LYS A 92 29.48 10.22 -1.53
C LYS A 92 30.16 10.96 -2.69
N PHE A 93 29.67 12.14 -3.07
CA PHE A 93 30.29 12.97 -4.09
C PHE A 93 31.64 13.52 -3.63
N LEU A 94 31.72 14.02 -2.40
CA LEU A 94 32.98 14.52 -1.81
C LEU A 94 34.02 13.40 -1.64
N GLU A 95 33.60 12.18 -1.29
CA GLU A 95 34.48 11.01 -1.23
C GLU A 95 35.01 10.59 -2.62
N THR A 96 34.19 10.73 -3.67
CA THR A 96 34.54 10.25 -5.02
C THR A 96 35.35 11.27 -5.83
N PHE A 97 35.12 12.57 -5.63
CA PHE A 97 35.68 13.64 -6.48
C PHE A 97 36.37 14.78 -5.71
N GLY A 98 36.45 14.69 -4.37
CA GLY A 98 37.02 15.74 -3.51
C GLY A 98 38.51 15.59 -3.17
N SER A 99 39.24 14.71 -3.86
CA SER A 99 40.71 14.56 -3.78
C SER A 99 41.36 14.97 -5.11
#